data_AF-A0A9D8K5V7-F1
#
_entry.id   AF-A0A9D8K5V7-F1
#
_cell.length_a   1.000
_cell.length_b   1.000
_cell.length_c   1.000
_cell.angle_alpha   90.00
_cell.angle_beta   90.00
_cell.angle_gamma   90.00
#
_symmetry.space_group_name_H-M   'P 1'
#
loop_
_entity.id
_entity.type
_entity.pdbx_description
1 polymer ?
#
loop_
_entity_poly.entity_id
_entity_poly.type
_entity_poly.pdbx_seq_one_letter_code
_entity_poly.pdbx_strand_id
1 'polypeptide(L)'
;MTSTLPSPPSGTRSEPRLSLQVEEIAADTTAIRSLDWERSRFDIEFGLRNGTTYNAFLVRGERTALVDTSHLKFADTWLPLLEGLIDPKAIDVLIVSHTEPDHSGLIGHLLELHPDLEIVASKVALQFLENQVHRPFRSRAVKTGDSLDLGTNPDTGIAHRFDFLAAPNLHWPDTIFSFDHGTGILYTCDAFGLHYCSEALYDSDPGAIAPDFRFYYDCLMGPNARSVLQALKRMESLPEIQTIAVGHGPLLRQHLPLWISDYREWSSQRSAEGPYVAVGYISQHGFCDRLSQAIARGVGKAGIATQLVDLRATDAQELSALVGEAAAVVVPTWPGQADGDLQANIGTLLAALNPKQWVGIYDAYGGNDEPIDTVASRLRSLGQQEGFAPLRIHHVPEPGDYQRCEEAGTDLGQQLTKAKAIAAMKALDGDLDKALGRLSGGLYVVTARQGEGETARSGAMVASWVSQASFDPPGLTVAVAKDRAIEALLQVDDRFVLNILREDNHQPLLRHFLKRFPPGADRFAGVATLERAASGGPVLGDALAYLGCRVLQRMETPDHWVVYALVEEGNVADASAQTAVHHRKVGNHY
;
A
#
# COMPACT_ATOMS: atom_id res chain seq x y z
N MET A 1 -37.75 -34.34 -25.58
CA MET A 1 -36.31 -34.63 -25.53
C MET A 1 -35.64 -33.45 -24.84
N THR A 2 -35.47 -33.56 -23.52
CA THR A 2 -34.84 -32.55 -22.67
C THR A 2 -33.32 -32.64 -22.84
N SER A 3 -32.75 -31.70 -23.59
CA SER A 3 -31.30 -31.54 -23.75
C SER A 3 -30.78 -30.67 -22.62
N THR A 4 -30.26 -31.31 -21.58
CA THR A 4 -29.45 -30.67 -20.53
C THR A 4 -28.13 -30.19 -21.12
N LEU A 5 -27.90 -28.88 -21.12
CA LEU A 5 -26.60 -28.29 -21.42
C LEU A 5 -25.57 -28.74 -20.36
N PRO A 6 -24.33 -29.07 -20.75
CA PRO A 6 -23.30 -29.43 -19.80
C PRO A 6 -22.92 -28.19 -18.96
N SER A 7 -22.81 -28.40 -17.65
CA SER A 7 -22.25 -27.42 -16.72
C SER A 7 -20.84 -27.00 -17.16
N PRO A 8 -20.46 -25.72 -17.01
CA PRO A 8 -19.08 -25.31 -17.29
C PRO A 8 -18.13 -26.10 -16.39
N PRO A 9 -16.90 -26.43 -16.86
CA PRO A 9 -15.93 -27.09 -16.02
C PRO A 9 -15.66 -26.18 -14.81
N SER A 10 -15.90 -26.71 -13.61
CA SER A 10 -15.40 -26.11 -12.39
C SER A 10 -13.88 -26.04 -12.54
N GLY A 11 -13.34 -24.86 -12.83
CA GLY A 11 -11.91 -24.63 -12.77
C GLY A 11 -11.45 -24.97 -11.37
N THR A 12 -10.85 -26.14 -11.21
CA THR A 12 -10.13 -26.49 -9.99
C THR A 12 -9.00 -25.46 -9.89
N ARG A 13 -9.10 -24.53 -8.94
CA ARG A 13 -7.92 -23.79 -8.47
C ARG A 13 -6.85 -24.87 -8.21
N SER A 14 -5.70 -24.79 -8.87
CA SER A 14 -4.56 -25.64 -8.50
C SER A 14 -4.33 -25.43 -7.01
N GLU A 15 -4.11 -26.51 -6.26
CA GLU A 15 -3.70 -26.38 -4.87
C GLU A 15 -2.43 -25.54 -4.82
N PRO A 16 -2.36 -24.53 -3.93
CA PRO A 16 -1.23 -23.62 -3.89
C PRO A 16 0.04 -24.43 -3.61
N ARG A 17 1.06 -24.26 -4.45
CA ARG A 17 2.38 -24.85 -4.21
C ARG A 17 3.05 -24.13 -3.04
N LEU A 18 2.84 -24.65 -1.83
CA LEU A 18 3.43 -24.18 -0.57
C LEU A 18 4.49 -25.17 -0.09
N SER A 19 5.63 -24.66 0.38
CA SER A 19 6.67 -25.48 1.01
C SER A 19 7.34 -24.73 2.16
N LEU A 20 8.04 -25.44 3.04
CA LEU A 20 8.82 -24.84 4.13
C LEU A 20 10.31 -25.18 3.94
N GLN A 21 11.17 -24.27 4.36
CA GLN A 21 12.62 -24.46 4.41
C GLN A 21 13.13 -24.01 5.79
N VAL A 22 13.99 -24.82 6.39
CA VAL A 22 14.61 -24.54 7.69
C VAL A 22 16.11 -24.63 7.54
N GLU A 23 16.81 -23.56 7.85
CA GLU A 23 18.25 -23.47 7.67
C GLU A 23 18.90 -22.70 8.82
N GLU A 24 20.06 -23.14 9.27
CA GLU A 24 20.88 -22.37 10.21
C GLU A 24 21.57 -21.22 9.45
N ILE A 25 21.37 -19.98 9.92
CA ILE A 25 21.88 -18.79 9.23
C ILE A 25 23.08 -18.17 9.96
N ALA A 26 23.18 -18.39 11.25
CA ALA A 26 24.34 -18.10 12.10
C ALA A 26 24.27 -19.02 13.31
N ALA A 27 25.33 -19.05 14.11
CA ALA A 27 25.29 -19.75 15.39
C ALA A 27 24.06 -19.31 16.19
N ASP A 28 23.35 -20.29 16.76
CA ASP A 28 22.13 -20.13 17.54
C ASP A 28 20.90 -19.55 16.83
N THR A 29 21.02 -19.20 15.54
CA THR A 29 19.96 -18.58 14.76
C THR A 29 19.53 -19.47 13.59
N THR A 30 18.27 -19.89 13.63
CA THR A 30 17.63 -20.69 12.58
C THR A 30 16.58 -19.87 11.83
N ALA A 31 16.63 -19.84 10.51
CA ALA A 31 15.57 -19.29 9.67
C ALA A 31 14.50 -20.35 9.37
N ILE A 32 13.23 -19.96 9.47
CA ILE A 32 12.06 -20.74 9.06
C ILE A 32 11.39 -19.97 7.92
N ARG A 33 11.59 -20.42 6.69
CA ARG A 33 11.08 -19.77 5.48
C ARG A 33 9.86 -20.50 4.96
N SER A 34 8.77 -19.76 4.80
CA SER A 34 7.53 -20.25 4.21
C SER A 34 7.48 -19.88 2.74
N LEU A 35 7.78 -20.83 1.86
CA LEU A 35 7.93 -20.62 0.42
C LEU A 35 6.58 -20.75 -0.27
N ASP A 36 6.19 -19.68 -0.95
CA ASP A 36 4.93 -19.56 -1.66
C ASP A 36 5.17 -19.29 -3.15
N TRP A 37 5.14 -20.36 -3.93
CA TRP A 37 5.57 -20.36 -5.32
C TRP A 37 4.54 -19.75 -6.28
N GLU A 38 3.27 -19.71 -5.87
CA GLU A 38 2.15 -19.37 -6.76
C GLU A 38 1.45 -18.06 -6.36
N ARG A 39 1.94 -17.34 -5.35
CA ARG A 39 1.41 -16.01 -5.03
C ARG A 39 1.58 -15.09 -6.21
N SER A 40 0.46 -14.75 -6.82
CA SER A 40 0.37 -13.78 -7.92
C SER A 40 0.09 -12.36 -7.45
N ARG A 41 -0.15 -12.14 -6.14
CA ARG A 41 -0.41 -10.79 -5.57
C ARG A 41 0.12 -10.57 -4.17
N PHE A 42 0.67 -9.38 -3.95
CA PHE A 42 0.93 -8.80 -2.63
C PHE A 42 -0.04 -7.64 -2.42
N ASP A 43 -0.85 -7.70 -1.35
CA ASP A 43 -2.01 -6.84 -1.16
C ASP A 43 -2.98 -6.82 -2.38
N ILE A 44 -3.99 -5.95 -2.38
CA ILE A 44 -4.96 -5.79 -3.48
C ILE A 44 -4.29 -5.23 -4.74
N GLU A 45 -3.17 -4.50 -4.60
CA GLU A 45 -2.65 -3.57 -5.62
C GLU A 45 -1.44 -4.05 -6.42
N PHE A 46 -0.67 -5.06 -5.95
CA PHE A 46 0.61 -5.41 -6.57
C PHE A 46 0.63 -6.84 -7.13
N GLY A 47 0.80 -6.95 -8.46
CA GLY A 47 1.00 -8.24 -9.11
C GLY A 47 2.42 -8.79 -8.90
N LEU A 48 2.54 -10.06 -8.56
CA LEU A 48 3.82 -10.77 -8.38
C LEU A 48 4.08 -11.70 -9.57
N ARG A 49 5.36 -11.82 -9.95
CA ARG A 49 5.78 -12.72 -11.04
C ARG A 49 6.46 -14.00 -10.54
N ASN A 50 7.15 -13.92 -9.40
CA ASN A 50 8.08 -14.95 -8.94
C ASN A 50 7.69 -15.56 -7.58
N GLY A 51 6.42 -15.43 -7.15
CA GLY A 51 5.99 -15.85 -5.82
C GLY A 51 6.65 -15.04 -4.69
N THR A 52 6.61 -15.54 -3.46
CA THR A 52 7.28 -14.90 -2.32
C THR A 52 7.69 -15.90 -1.23
N THR A 53 8.29 -15.40 -0.15
CA THR A 53 8.51 -16.16 1.08
C THR A 53 8.03 -15.36 2.29
N TYR A 54 7.76 -16.03 3.40
CA TYR A 54 7.50 -15.43 4.71
C TYR A 54 8.51 -16.00 5.69
N ASN A 55 9.48 -15.19 6.10
CA ASN A 55 10.64 -15.62 6.85
C ASN A 55 10.48 -15.25 8.33
N ALA A 56 10.57 -16.25 9.21
CA ALA A 56 10.65 -16.08 10.65
C ALA A 56 11.99 -16.63 11.17
N PHE A 57 12.41 -16.23 12.37
CA PHE A 57 13.75 -16.58 12.87
C PHE A 57 13.72 -17.00 14.34
N LEU A 58 14.32 -18.16 14.65
CA LEU A 58 14.43 -18.68 16.00
C LEU A 58 15.85 -18.48 16.51
N VAL A 59 16.00 -17.71 17.60
CA VAL A 59 17.29 -17.31 18.19
C VAL A 59 17.40 -17.86 19.60
N ARG A 60 18.46 -18.62 19.88
CA ARG A 60 18.64 -19.35 21.15
C ARG A 60 19.76 -18.73 21.99
N GLY A 61 19.40 -17.96 23.01
CA GLY A 61 20.32 -17.52 24.08
C GLY A 61 20.19 -18.40 25.34
N GLU A 62 20.39 -17.79 26.51
CA GLU A 62 19.87 -18.36 27.77
C GLU A 62 18.33 -18.38 27.75
N ARG A 63 17.74 -17.37 27.11
CA ARG A 63 16.33 -17.26 26.74
C ARG A 63 16.18 -17.42 25.23
N THR A 64 15.06 -17.97 24.79
CA THR A 64 14.78 -18.16 23.36
C THR A 64 13.84 -17.08 22.84
N ALA A 65 14.19 -16.47 21.70
CA ALA A 65 13.33 -15.55 20.97
C ALA A 65 12.91 -16.15 19.63
N LEU A 66 11.65 -15.93 19.26
CA LEU A 66 11.15 -16.03 17.90
C LEU A 66 11.00 -14.61 17.34
N VAL A 67 11.49 -14.35 16.13
CA VAL A 67 11.33 -13.08 15.43
C VAL A 67 10.36 -13.29 14.27
N ASP A 68 9.26 -12.54 14.31
CA ASP A 68 8.11 -12.62 13.40
C ASP A 68 7.49 -14.03 13.29
N THR A 69 6.42 -14.14 12.50
CA THR A 69 5.77 -15.42 12.21
C THR A 69 5.55 -15.56 10.70
N SER A 70 4.48 -16.26 10.28
CA SER A 70 4.20 -16.51 8.87
C SER A 70 2.74 -16.17 8.56
N HIS A 71 2.40 -16.24 7.28
CA HIS A 71 1.05 -16.05 6.80
C HIS A 71 0.15 -17.20 7.27
N LEU A 72 -1.08 -16.87 7.68
CA LEU A 72 -2.10 -17.82 8.15
C LEU A 72 -2.27 -19.09 7.29
N LYS A 73 -2.08 -19.02 5.97
CA LYS A 73 -2.21 -20.18 5.07
C LYS A 73 -1.16 -21.28 5.30
N PHE A 74 -0.08 -20.96 6.01
CA PHE A 74 0.94 -21.93 6.40
C PHE A 74 0.65 -22.60 7.74
N ALA A 75 -0.41 -22.22 8.48
CA ALA A 75 -0.68 -22.71 9.84
C ALA A 75 -0.53 -24.23 9.99
N ASP A 76 -1.15 -25.00 9.09
CA ASP A 76 -1.19 -26.46 9.13
C ASP A 76 0.18 -27.13 8.91
N THR A 77 1.14 -26.41 8.33
CA THR A 77 2.49 -26.93 8.04
C THR A 77 3.56 -26.31 8.94
N TRP A 78 3.42 -25.03 9.27
CA TRP A 78 4.40 -24.24 10.00
C TRP A 78 4.35 -24.54 11.50
N LEU A 79 3.17 -24.70 12.11
CA LEU A 79 3.05 -25.01 13.53
C LEU A 79 3.65 -26.39 13.88
N PRO A 80 3.35 -27.49 13.15
CA PRO A 80 4.00 -28.78 13.39
C PRO A 80 5.52 -28.73 13.16
N LEU A 81 5.97 -27.91 12.19
CA LEU A 81 7.39 -27.71 11.95
C LEU A 81 8.07 -27.01 13.13
N LEU A 82 7.46 -25.97 13.69
CA LEU A 82 7.98 -25.28 14.88
C LEU A 82 8.07 -26.23 16.06
N GLU A 83 7.01 -27.01 16.33
CA GLU A 83 7.01 -28.03 17.41
C GLU A 83 8.12 -29.07 17.26
N GLY A 84 8.52 -29.39 16.02
CA GLY A 84 9.65 -30.26 15.73
C GLY A 84 11.02 -29.62 15.99
N LEU A 85 11.11 -28.28 15.97
CA LEU A 85 12.34 -27.52 16.21
C LEU A 85 12.53 -27.10 17.67
N ILE A 86 11.43 -26.84 18.38
CA ILE A 86 11.42 -26.43 19.78
C ILE A 86 10.01 -26.66 20.38
N ASP A 87 9.93 -26.97 21.67
CA ASP A 87 8.66 -26.83 22.40
C ASP A 87 8.19 -25.37 22.34
N PRO A 88 7.03 -25.04 21.75
CA PRO A 88 6.57 -23.65 21.65
C PRO A 88 6.45 -22.94 23.01
N LYS A 89 6.30 -23.69 24.12
CA LYS A 89 6.30 -23.15 25.48
C LYS A 89 7.68 -22.77 26.02
N ALA A 90 8.74 -23.24 25.39
CA ALA A 90 10.12 -22.85 25.71
C ALA A 90 10.55 -21.55 25.02
N ILE A 91 9.71 -20.97 24.15
CA ILE A 91 9.95 -19.66 23.56
C ILE A 91 9.61 -18.60 24.61
N ASP A 92 10.60 -17.85 25.09
CA ASP A 92 10.42 -16.81 26.09
C ASP A 92 9.80 -15.53 25.53
N VAL A 93 10.19 -15.17 24.31
CA VAL A 93 9.84 -13.90 23.68
C VAL A 93 9.48 -14.08 22.21
N LEU A 94 8.43 -13.39 21.77
CA LEU A 94 8.15 -13.13 20.37
C LEU A 94 8.48 -11.67 20.05
N ILE A 95 9.51 -11.44 19.25
CA ILE A 95 9.84 -10.12 18.71
C ILE A 95 9.00 -9.92 17.45
N VAL A 96 8.18 -8.88 17.40
CA VAL A 96 7.36 -8.54 16.23
C VAL A 96 7.90 -7.26 15.60
N SER A 97 8.50 -7.40 14.42
CA SER A 97 9.03 -6.29 13.65
C SER A 97 7.95 -5.53 12.91
N HIS A 98 6.90 -6.23 12.48
CA HIS A 98 5.80 -5.68 11.71
C HIS A 98 4.53 -6.55 11.86
N THR A 99 3.35 -5.93 11.79
CA THR A 99 2.06 -6.56 12.10
C THR A 99 1.17 -6.84 10.90
N GLU A 100 1.63 -6.62 9.66
CA GLU A 100 0.86 -7.03 8.48
C GLU A 100 0.58 -8.55 8.54
N PRO A 101 -0.65 -9.01 8.22
CA PRO A 101 -1.10 -10.39 8.49
C PRO A 101 -0.27 -11.51 7.87
N ASP A 102 0.61 -11.20 6.93
CA ASP A 102 1.47 -12.19 6.31
C ASP A 102 2.78 -12.44 7.06
N HIS A 103 3.10 -11.62 8.06
CA HIS A 103 4.15 -11.86 9.06
C HIS A 103 3.59 -12.10 10.46
N SER A 104 2.38 -11.63 10.75
CA SER A 104 1.73 -11.74 12.07
C SER A 104 0.62 -12.82 12.15
N GLY A 105 0.29 -13.47 11.03
CA GLY A 105 -0.90 -14.31 10.89
C GLY A 105 -0.96 -15.53 11.82
N LEU A 106 0.17 -15.98 12.37
CA LEU A 106 0.23 -17.13 13.28
C LEU A 106 0.40 -16.75 14.76
N ILE A 107 0.50 -15.45 15.09
CA ILE A 107 0.69 -15.00 16.48
C ILE A 107 -0.45 -15.47 17.40
N GLY A 108 -1.70 -15.43 16.92
CA GLY A 108 -2.84 -15.93 17.70
C GLY A 108 -2.73 -17.41 18.05
N HIS A 109 -2.23 -18.23 17.13
CA HIS A 109 -2.02 -19.66 17.36
C HIS A 109 -0.89 -19.91 18.37
N LEU A 110 0.21 -19.13 18.29
CA LEU A 110 1.28 -19.21 19.28
C LEU A 110 0.80 -18.86 20.69
N LEU A 111 -0.07 -17.85 20.83
CA LEU A 111 -0.67 -17.47 22.13
C LEU A 111 -1.68 -18.50 22.66
N GLU A 112 -2.21 -19.39 21.81
CA GLU A 112 -2.99 -20.55 22.25
C GLU A 112 -2.09 -21.64 22.83
N LEU A 113 -0.95 -21.89 22.20
CA LEU A 113 0.05 -22.88 22.64
C LEU A 113 0.82 -22.41 23.89
N HIS A 114 1.16 -21.12 23.94
CA HIS A 114 1.91 -20.47 25.02
C HIS A 114 1.24 -19.15 25.44
N PRO A 115 0.22 -19.20 26.34
CA PRO A 115 -0.52 -17.99 26.77
C PRO A 115 0.32 -16.95 27.52
N ASP A 116 1.46 -17.34 28.10
CA ASP A 116 2.36 -16.48 28.88
C ASP A 116 3.50 -15.85 28.05
N LEU A 117 3.55 -16.13 26.74
CA LEU A 117 4.55 -15.61 25.80
C LEU A 117 4.61 -14.08 25.86
N GLU A 118 5.81 -13.52 26.07
CA GLU A 118 6.02 -12.06 26.05
C GLU A 118 6.21 -11.57 24.61
N ILE A 119 5.31 -10.70 24.13
CA ILE A 119 5.44 -10.04 22.83
C ILE A 119 6.23 -8.73 22.99
N VAL A 120 7.36 -8.62 22.30
CA VAL A 120 8.21 -7.42 22.26
C VAL A 120 8.06 -6.76 20.89
N ALA A 121 7.54 -5.54 20.85
CA ALA A 121 7.28 -4.84 19.59
C ALA A 121 7.24 -3.32 19.78
N SER A 122 7.16 -2.57 18.68
CA SER A 122 6.89 -1.13 18.77
C SER A 122 5.55 -0.88 19.46
N LYS A 123 5.38 0.31 20.05
CA LYS A 123 4.11 0.65 20.72
C LYS A 123 2.92 0.59 19.75
N VAL A 124 3.11 1.00 18.49
CA VAL A 124 2.07 0.96 17.46
C VAL A 124 1.78 -0.49 17.04
N ALA A 125 2.80 -1.35 16.93
CA ALA A 125 2.62 -2.77 16.65
C ALA A 125 1.74 -3.46 17.69
N LEU A 126 2.00 -3.23 18.99
CA LEU A 126 1.20 -3.83 20.06
C LEU A 126 -0.28 -3.45 19.96
N GLN A 127 -0.59 -2.21 19.56
CA GLN A 127 -1.96 -1.75 19.37
C GLN A 127 -2.64 -2.39 18.16
N PHE A 128 -1.91 -2.58 17.08
CA PHE A 128 -2.42 -3.30 15.92
C PHE A 128 -2.70 -4.76 16.30
N LEU A 129 -1.80 -5.41 17.04
CA LEU A 129 -1.98 -6.78 17.51
C LEU A 129 -3.16 -6.96 18.47
N GLU A 130 -3.42 -6.02 19.40
CA GLU A 130 -4.62 -6.06 20.25
C GLU A 130 -5.91 -6.17 19.42
N ASN A 131 -5.95 -5.44 18.30
CA ASN A 131 -7.08 -5.45 17.36
C ASN A 131 -7.09 -6.64 16.39
N GLN A 132 -5.98 -7.35 16.23
CA GLN A 132 -5.90 -8.53 15.35
C GLN A 132 -6.16 -9.83 16.10
N VAL A 133 -5.61 -9.97 17.32
CA VAL A 133 -5.68 -11.21 18.10
C VAL A 133 -6.93 -11.24 19.00
N HIS A 134 -7.52 -10.08 19.33
CA HIS A 134 -8.74 -9.97 20.13
C HIS A 134 -8.69 -10.68 21.49
N ARG A 135 -7.50 -10.75 22.11
CA ARG A 135 -7.28 -11.33 23.44
C ARG A 135 -6.14 -10.60 24.15
N PRO A 136 -6.12 -10.60 25.49
CA PRO A 136 -4.97 -10.08 26.23
C PRO A 136 -3.76 -10.98 26.02
N PHE A 137 -2.58 -10.37 25.94
CA PHE A 137 -1.29 -11.04 25.90
C PHE A 137 -0.28 -10.23 26.71
N ARG A 138 0.80 -10.87 27.13
CA ARG A 138 1.88 -10.20 27.85
C ARG A 138 2.74 -9.45 26.82
N SER A 139 3.04 -8.19 27.06
CA SER A 139 3.75 -7.37 26.07
C SER A 139 4.75 -6.39 26.67
N ARG A 140 5.76 -6.03 25.88
CA ARG A 140 6.75 -4.99 26.17
C ARG A 140 6.92 -4.10 24.96
N ALA A 141 6.56 -2.83 25.10
CA ALA A 141 6.79 -1.83 24.08
C ALA A 141 8.27 -1.44 24.04
N VAL A 142 8.84 -1.36 22.84
CA VAL A 142 10.23 -0.92 22.59
C VAL A 142 10.29 0.21 21.57
N LYS A 143 11.32 1.05 21.66
CA LYS A 143 11.65 2.13 20.72
C LYS A 143 13.16 2.19 20.46
N THR A 144 13.60 3.08 19.58
CA THR A 144 15.03 3.32 19.32
C THR A 144 15.80 3.54 20.63
N GLY A 145 16.85 2.74 20.84
CA GLY A 145 17.72 2.82 22.01
C GLY A 145 17.35 1.89 23.16
N ASP A 146 16.18 1.23 23.10
CA ASP A 146 15.87 0.12 24.01
C ASP A 146 16.64 -1.15 23.61
N SER A 147 16.78 -2.08 24.55
CA SER A 147 17.41 -3.37 24.29
C SER A 147 16.72 -4.54 25.00
N LEU A 148 16.92 -5.74 24.47
CA LEU A 148 16.45 -7.00 25.03
C LEU A 148 17.62 -7.98 25.12
N ASP A 149 17.98 -8.37 26.35
CA ASP A 149 19.01 -9.37 26.60
C ASP A 149 18.38 -10.77 26.67
N LEU A 150 18.88 -11.69 25.85
CA LEU A 150 18.54 -13.11 25.87
C LEU A 150 19.58 -13.94 26.62
N GLY A 151 20.63 -13.32 27.17
CA GLY A 151 21.69 -13.98 27.90
C GLY A 151 22.67 -14.72 26.99
N THR A 152 23.54 -15.51 27.62
CA THR A 152 24.56 -16.30 26.92
C THR A 152 24.06 -17.71 26.70
N ASN A 153 24.05 -18.16 25.46
CA ASN A 153 23.73 -19.54 25.14
C ASN A 153 24.77 -20.46 25.82
N PRO A 154 24.34 -21.43 26.66
CA PRO A 154 25.25 -22.27 27.43
C PRO A 154 26.05 -23.24 26.56
N ASP A 155 25.57 -23.58 25.37
CA ASP A 155 26.19 -24.55 24.46
C ASP A 155 27.24 -23.90 23.56
N THR A 156 26.97 -22.71 23.03
CA THR A 156 27.88 -22.00 22.11
C THR A 156 28.74 -20.95 22.82
N GLY A 157 28.31 -20.45 23.99
CA GLY A 157 28.95 -19.35 24.70
C GLY A 157 28.71 -17.98 24.07
N ILE A 158 27.78 -17.86 23.11
CA ILE A 158 27.46 -16.60 22.44
C ILE A 158 26.41 -15.83 23.25
N ALA A 159 26.67 -14.55 23.49
CA ALA A 159 25.73 -13.65 24.16
C ALA A 159 24.83 -12.95 23.13
N HIS A 160 23.52 -13.12 23.28
CA HIS A 160 22.53 -12.48 22.40
C HIS A 160 21.86 -11.32 23.11
N ARG A 161 22.08 -10.12 22.57
CA ARG A 161 21.41 -8.89 22.98
C ARG A 161 20.87 -8.20 21.74
N PHE A 162 19.59 -7.87 21.77
CA PHE A 162 18.92 -7.14 20.71
C PHE A 162 18.90 -5.64 21.03
N ASP A 163 19.27 -4.81 20.06
CA ASP A 163 19.00 -3.37 20.07
C ASP A 163 17.90 -3.05 19.06
N PHE A 164 16.97 -2.17 19.46
CA PHE A 164 15.82 -1.81 18.63
C PHE A 164 16.01 -0.46 17.95
N LEU A 165 15.58 -0.37 16.69
CA LEU A 165 15.64 0.83 15.86
C LEU A 165 14.26 1.06 15.23
N ALA A 166 13.57 2.11 15.66
CA ALA A 166 12.30 2.50 15.06
C ALA A 166 12.51 2.84 13.57
N ALA A 167 11.68 2.25 12.72
CA ALA A 167 11.72 2.42 11.27
C ALA A 167 10.30 2.68 10.71
N PRO A 168 9.56 3.65 11.28
CA PRO A 168 8.14 3.82 10.97
C PRO A 168 7.92 4.17 9.49
N ASN A 169 6.81 3.66 8.96
CA ASN A 169 6.37 3.82 7.58
C ASN A 169 7.27 3.09 6.56
N LEU A 170 7.94 2.00 6.96
CA LEU A 170 8.70 1.10 6.09
C LEU A 170 8.09 -0.31 6.02
N HIS A 171 6.86 -0.50 5.54
CA HIS A 171 5.97 0.50 4.92
C HIS A 171 4.83 0.97 5.84
N TRP A 172 4.59 0.29 6.96
CA TRP A 172 3.59 0.68 7.96
C TRP A 172 4.20 1.41 9.17
N PRO A 173 3.40 2.22 9.90
CA PRO A 173 3.87 3.02 11.04
C PRO A 173 4.43 2.20 12.21
N ASP A 174 4.10 0.91 12.31
CA ASP A 174 4.52 0.03 13.39
C ASP A 174 5.92 -0.59 13.23
N THR A 175 6.53 -0.43 12.06
CA THR A 175 7.78 -1.10 11.70
C THR A 175 8.93 -0.75 12.66
N ILE A 176 9.61 -1.80 13.17
CA ILE A 176 10.79 -1.69 14.02
C ILE A 176 11.84 -2.74 13.65
N PHE A 177 13.09 -2.31 13.49
CA PHE A 177 14.22 -3.21 13.26
C PHE A 177 14.80 -3.67 14.58
N SER A 178 15.32 -4.89 14.58
CA SER A 178 15.95 -5.52 15.75
C SER A 178 17.32 -6.02 15.35
N PHE A 179 18.39 -5.59 16.04
CA PHE A 179 19.77 -5.98 15.73
C PHE A 179 20.33 -6.89 16.82
N ASP A 180 20.72 -8.12 16.47
CA ASP A 180 21.37 -9.04 17.40
C ASP A 180 22.90 -8.87 17.41
N HIS A 181 23.44 -8.44 18.55
CA HIS A 181 24.88 -8.28 18.75
C HIS A 181 25.67 -9.60 18.70
N GLY A 182 25.03 -10.73 19.01
CA GLY A 182 25.70 -12.04 19.03
C GLY A 182 26.08 -12.52 17.63
N THR A 183 25.26 -12.21 16.63
CA THR A 183 25.40 -12.71 15.25
C THR A 183 25.63 -11.61 14.20
N GLY A 184 25.42 -10.34 14.56
CA GLY A 184 25.47 -9.22 13.62
C GLY A 184 24.32 -9.22 12.63
N ILE A 185 23.21 -9.87 12.94
CA ILE A 185 22.01 -9.96 12.09
C ILE A 185 21.06 -8.79 12.42
N LEU A 186 20.62 -8.07 11.39
CA LEU A 186 19.56 -7.07 11.47
C LEU A 186 18.26 -7.65 10.91
N TYR A 187 17.24 -7.78 11.75
CA TYR A 187 15.90 -8.22 11.35
C TYR A 187 15.06 -7.01 10.94
N THR A 188 14.61 -6.98 9.68
CA THR A 188 13.99 -5.79 9.07
C THR A 188 12.58 -6.03 8.55
N CYS A 189 12.09 -7.27 8.60
CA CYS A 189 10.82 -7.68 8.01
C CYS A 189 10.72 -7.16 6.55
N ASP A 190 9.75 -6.30 6.23
CA ASP A 190 9.54 -5.79 4.87
C ASP A 190 10.68 -4.93 4.33
N ALA A 191 11.38 -4.16 5.18
CA ALA A 191 12.44 -3.30 4.68
C ALA A 191 13.60 -4.15 4.13
N PHE A 192 14.10 -3.77 2.94
CA PHE A 192 15.03 -4.56 2.12
C PHE A 192 14.50 -5.91 1.61
N GLY A 193 13.20 -6.20 1.77
CA GLY A 193 12.59 -7.42 1.22
C GLY A 193 12.45 -7.41 -0.30
N LEU A 194 12.04 -8.56 -0.83
CA LEU A 194 11.59 -8.71 -2.22
C LEU A 194 10.63 -9.89 -2.38
N HIS A 195 9.72 -9.78 -3.35
CA HIS A 195 8.88 -10.92 -3.74
C HIS A 195 9.59 -11.80 -4.76
N TYR A 196 10.35 -12.76 -4.24
CA TYR A 196 11.04 -13.76 -5.05
C TYR A 196 11.10 -15.08 -4.29
N CYS A 197 10.27 -16.03 -4.69
CA CYS A 197 10.28 -17.38 -4.12
C CYS A 197 11.46 -18.17 -4.69
N SER A 198 12.36 -18.59 -3.82
CA SER A 198 13.53 -19.39 -4.20
C SER A 198 14.01 -20.23 -3.04
N GLU A 199 14.51 -21.42 -3.35
CA GLU A 199 15.23 -22.28 -2.40
C GLU A 199 16.60 -21.70 -2.02
N ALA A 200 17.14 -20.76 -2.81
CA ALA A 200 18.34 -20.03 -2.44
C ALA A 200 18.07 -19.22 -1.16
N LEU A 201 18.87 -19.50 -0.12
CA LEU A 201 18.74 -18.86 1.19
C LEU A 201 19.24 -17.42 1.19
N TYR A 202 20.29 -17.14 0.41
CA TYR A 202 20.96 -15.85 0.33
C TYR A 202 20.90 -15.25 -1.09
N ASP A 203 21.26 -13.97 -1.17
CA ASP A 203 21.36 -13.12 -2.37
C ASP A 203 22.46 -13.53 -3.36
N SER A 204 22.64 -14.82 -3.62
CA SER A 204 23.75 -15.40 -4.40
C SER A 204 23.88 -14.96 -5.86
N ASP A 205 22.77 -14.57 -6.50
CA ASP A 205 22.76 -13.98 -7.83
C ASP A 205 22.03 -12.63 -7.79
N PRO A 206 22.77 -11.52 -7.57
CA PRO A 206 22.15 -10.19 -7.50
C PRO A 206 21.48 -9.81 -8.83
N GLY A 207 21.95 -10.32 -9.97
CA GLY A 207 21.36 -10.03 -11.28
C GLY A 207 19.97 -10.64 -11.45
N ALA A 208 19.76 -11.84 -10.90
CA ALA A 208 18.46 -12.51 -10.94
C ALA A 208 17.39 -11.81 -10.08
N ILE A 209 17.78 -11.28 -8.91
CA ILE A 209 16.83 -10.73 -7.94
C ILE A 209 16.68 -9.21 -7.97
N ALA A 210 17.63 -8.48 -8.59
CA ALA A 210 17.60 -7.01 -8.66
C ALA A 210 16.31 -6.41 -9.23
N PRO A 211 15.67 -6.97 -10.29
CA PRO A 211 14.40 -6.45 -10.79
C PRO A 211 13.26 -6.52 -9.76
N ASP A 212 13.13 -7.64 -9.06
CA ASP A 212 12.11 -7.84 -8.02
C ASP A 212 12.41 -7.00 -6.77
N PHE A 213 13.68 -6.87 -6.39
CA PHE A 213 14.12 -5.99 -5.30
C PHE A 213 13.83 -4.51 -5.60
N ARG A 214 14.12 -4.05 -6.82
CA ARG A 214 13.78 -2.69 -7.26
C ARG A 214 12.28 -2.47 -7.30
N PHE A 215 11.53 -3.41 -7.85
CA PHE A 215 10.08 -3.32 -7.93
C PHE A 215 9.44 -3.26 -6.53
N TYR A 216 9.90 -4.12 -5.62
CA TYR A 216 9.48 -4.12 -4.22
C TYR A 216 9.74 -2.77 -3.55
N TYR A 217 10.94 -2.21 -3.74
CA TYR A 217 11.25 -0.86 -3.28
C TYR A 217 10.27 0.17 -3.87
N ASP A 218 10.11 0.21 -5.19
CA ASP A 218 9.29 1.25 -5.85
C ASP A 218 7.84 1.25 -5.37
N CYS A 219 7.29 0.07 -5.07
CA CYS A 219 5.94 -0.14 -4.57
C CYS A 219 5.79 0.18 -3.08
N LEU A 220 6.65 -0.35 -2.21
CA LEU A 220 6.43 -0.33 -0.76
C LEU A 220 7.26 0.73 -0.03
N MET A 221 8.52 0.91 -0.44
CA MET A 221 9.48 1.76 0.28
C MET A 221 9.61 3.15 -0.35
N GLY A 222 9.54 3.22 -1.68
CA GLY A 222 9.70 4.42 -2.47
C GLY A 222 8.71 5.55 -2.12
N PRO A 223 7.41 5.29 -1.85
CA PRO A 223 6.50 6.30 -1.34
C PRO A 223 6.98 6.96 -0.03
N ASN A 224 7.76 6.22 0.76
CA ASN A 224 8.32 6.61 2.05
C ASN A 224 9.85 6.83 1.99
N ALA A 225 10.40 7.23 0.83
CA ALA A 225 11.84 7.38 0.61
C ALA A 225 12.59 8.17 1.70
N ARG A 226 11.96 9.20 2.29
CA ARG A 226 12.55 9.97 3.39
C ARG A 226 12.65 9.14 4.68
N SER A 227 11.62 8.37 5.03
CA SER A 227 11.70 7.40 6.13
C SER A 227 12.80 6.36 5.89
N VAL A 228 13.03 5.94 4.63
CA VAL A 228 14.13 5.02 4.29
C VAL A 228 15.47 5.66 4.62
N LEU A 229 15.70 6.92 4.21
CA LEU A 229 16.94 7.65 4.53
C LEU A 229 17.15 7.83 6.03
N GLN A 230 16.09 8.07 6.79
CA GLN A 230 16.17 8.16 8.24
C GLN A 230 16.53 6.82 8.89
N ALA A 231 15.91 5.72 8.44
CA ALA A 231 16.25 4.39 8.92
C ALA A 231 17.70 4.03 8.60
N LEU A 232 18.16 4.30 7.36
CA LEU A 232 19.55 4.14 6.95
C LEU A 232 20.52 4.94 7.83
N LYS A 233 20.17 6.18 8.19
CA LYS A 233 20.96 6.99 9.11
C LYS A 233 21.00 6.40 10.53
N ARG A 234 19.90 5.84 11.03
CA ARG A 234 19.88 5.15 12.33
C ARG A 234 20.69 3.86 12.28
N MET A 235 20.72 3.15 11.15
CA MET A 235 21.56 1.97 10.96
C MET A 235 23.06 2.28 11.04
N GLU A 236 23.49 3.51 10.72
CA GLU A 236 24.91 3.93 10.82
C GLU A 236 25.44 3.90 12.27
N SER A 237 24.56 3.90 13.29
CA SER A 237 24.99 3.76 14.69
C SER A 237 25.16 2.31 15.16
N LEU A 238 24.77 1.33 14.35
CA LEU A 238 24.93 -0.08 14.67
C LEU A 238 26.38 -0.55 14.48
N PRO A 239 26.80 -1.63 15.17
CA PRO A 239 27.96 -2.40 14.77
C PRO A 239 27.85 -2.92 13.33
N GLU A 240 28.91 -3.54 12.82
CA GLU A 240 28.92 -4.11 11.47
C GLU A 240 27.78 -5.13 11.28
N ILE A 241 26.91 -4.85 10.31
CA ILE A 241 25.80 -5.74 9.93
C ILE A 241 26.36 -6.82 9.01
N GLN A 242 26.28 -8.07 9.46
CA GLN A 242 26.73 -9.26 8.71
C GLN A 242 25.63 -9.82 7.80
N THR A 243 24.37 -9.64 8.17
CA THR A 243 23.21 -10.11 7.39
C THR A 243 22.00 -9.22 7.68
N ILE A 244 21.25 -8.87 6.65
CA ILE A 244 19.90 -8.32 6.79
C ILE A 244 18.91 -9.48 6.58
N ALA A 245 18.20 -9.82 7.66
CA ALA A 245 17.20 -10.86 7.71
C ALA A 245 15.82 -10.26 7.40
N VAL A 246 15.43 -10.39 6.13
CA VAL A 246 14.20 -9.84 5.56
C VAL A 246 13.02 -10.80 5.73
N GLY A 247 11.80 -10.27 5.76
CA GLY A 247 10.55 -11.03 5.83
C GLY A 247 10.18 -11.71 4.50
N HIS A 248 10.60 -11.13 3.37
CA HIS A 248 10.31 -11.65 2.03
C HIS A 248 11.57 -11.82 1.18
N GLY A 249 11.71 -12.99 0.54
CA GLY A 249 12.79 -13.29 -0.39
C GLY A 249 14.00 -13.98 0.26
N PRO A 250 15.13 -14.08 -0.45
CA PRO A 250 16.42 -14.48 0.13
C PRO A 250 16.95 -13.45 1.13
N LEU A 251 17.72 -13.92 2.11
CA LEU A 251 18.42 -13.08 3.10
C LEU A 251 19.58 -12.34 2.42
N LEU A 252 19.84 -11.11 2.84
CA LEU A 252 20.91 -10.30 2.24
C LEU A 252 22.19 -10.44 3.05
N ARG A 253 23.23 -11.01 2.44
CA ARG A 253 24.54 -11.24 3.09
C ARG A 253 25.70 -10.99 2.14
N GLN A 254 25.64 -11.53 0.93
CA GLN A 254 26.77 -11.58 0.01
C GLN A 254 27.01 -10.25 -0.71
N HIS A 255 25.96 -9.47 -0.91
CA HIS A 255 26.01 -8.18 -1.62
C HIS A 255 25.39 -7.05 -0.79
N LEU A 256 25.47 -7.11 0.55
CA LEU A 256 24.91 -6.09 1.45
C LEU A 256 25.23 -4.62 1.07
N PRO A 257 26.50 -4.26 0.74
CA PRO A 257 26.81 -2.88 0.36
C PRO A 257 26.08 -2.41 -0.90
N LEU A 258 25.82 -3.31 -1.86
CA LEU A 258 25.07 -3.01 -3.07
C LEU A 258 23.63 -2.63 -2.70
N TRP A 259 22.93 -3.50 -1.97
CA TRP A 259 21.52 -3.31 -1.63
C TRP A 259 21.27 -2.07 -0.76
N ILE A 260 22.16 -1.81 0.21
CA ILE A 260 22.10 -0.62 1.05
C ILE A 260 22.38 0.65 0.22
N SER A 261 23.34 0.60 -0.70
CA SER A 261 23.65 1.72 -1.60
C SER A 261 22.49 2.02 -2.54
N ASP A 262 21.88 0.99 -3.12
CA ASP A 262 20.72 1.12 -4.02
C ASP A 262 19.55 1.79 -3.30
N TYR A 263 19.16 1.29 -2.11
CA TYR A 263 18.12 1.92 -1.29
C TYR A 263 18.44 3.38 -0.98
N ARG A 264 19.71 3.70 -0.67
CA ARG A 264 20.15 5.07 -0.37
C ARG A 264 20.07 5.96 -1.60
N GLU A 265 20.54 5.49 -2.75
CA GLU A 265 20.53 6.23 -4.01
C GLU A 265 19.10 6.51 -4.46
N TRP A 266 18.26 5.47 -4.56
CA TRP A 266 16.87 5.60 -5.00
C TRP A 266 16.09 6.52 -4.07
N SER A 267 16.30 6.40 -2.76
CA SER A 267 15.63 7.25 -1.77
C SER A 267 16.14 8.68 -1.81
N SER A 268 17.44 8.90 -2.03
CA SER A 268 18.02 10.25 -2.17
C SER A 268 17.50 10.94 -3.43
N GLN A 269 17.45 10.23 -4.56
CA GLN A 269 16.86 10.74 -5.80
C GLN A 269 15.38 11.10 -5.61
N ARG A 270 14.58 10.16 -5.08
CA ARG A 270 13.14 10.35 -4.90
C ARG A 270 12.80 11.42 -3.85
N SER A 271 13.62 11.58 -2.81
CA SER A 271 13.41 12.60 -1.77
C SER A 271 13.87 14.00 -2.19
N ALA A 272 14.86 14.10 -3.09
CA ALA A 272 15.32 15.34 -3.71
C ALA A 272 14.38 15.82 -4.83
N GLU A 273 13.54 14.93 -5.35
CA GLU A 273 12.62 15.24 -6.45
C GLU A 273 11.29 15.81 -5.97
N GLY A 274 11.16 17.13 -6.10
CA GLY A 274 9.86 17.80 -6.14
C GLY A 274 9.17 17.97 -4.79
N PRO A 275 7.93 18.52 -4.82
CA PRO A 275 7.16 18.75 -3.62
C PRO A 275 6.73 17.43 -2.97
N TYR A 276 6.63 17.41 -1.64
CA TYR A 276 6.05 16.30 -0.88
C TYR A 276 4.93 16.80 0.04
N VAL A 277 4.11 15.87 0.53
CA VAL A 277 3.04 16.14 1.49
C VAL A 277 3.38 15.50 2.84
N ALA A 278 3.39 16.31 3.91
CA ALA A 278 3.45 15.79 5.28
C ALA A 278 2.03 15.43 5.73
N VAL A 279 1.79 14.16 6.01
CA VAL A 279 0.50 13.65 6.50
C VAL A 279 0.66 13.28 7.97
N GLY A 280 0.21 14.17 8.84
CA GLY A 280 0.17 13.98 10.28
C GLY A 280 -0.85 12.92 10.69
N TYR A 281 -0.52 12.20 11.75
CA TYR A 281 -1.43 11.36 12.52
C TYR A 281 -1.06 11.48 14.01
N ILE A 282 -1.94 11.02 14.90
CA ILE A 282 -1.66 10.96 16.33
C ILE A 282 -1.78 9.51 16.73
N SER A 283 -0.67 8.88 17.08
CA SER A 283 -0.71 7.49 17.55
C SER A 283 -1.64 7.38 18.76
N GLN A 284 -2.34 6.24 18.90
CA GLN A 284 -3.22 5.95 20.05
C GLN A 284 -4.42 6.90 20.18
N HIS A 285 -4.83 7.52 19.08
CA HIS A 285 -5.95 8.46 19.08
C HIS A 285 -6.88 8.21 17.89
N GLY A 286 -8.09 7.74 18.18
CA GLY A 286 -9.10 7.44 17.16
C GLY A 286 -8.57 6.48 16.11
N PHE A 287 -8.82 6.81 14.84
CA PHE A 287 -8.48 6.02 13.67
C PHE A 287 -7.43 6.72 12.78
N CYS A 288 -6.62 7.62 13.36
CA CYS A 288 -5.67 8.45 12.63
C CYS A 288 -4.70 7.63 11.75
N ASP A 289 -4.20 6.51 12.26
CA ASP A 289 -3.20 5.69 11.57
C ASP A 289 -3.73 5.22 10.19
N ARG A 290 -4.94 4.68 10.13
CA ARG A 290 -5.53 4.15 8.89
C ARG A 290 -6.02 5.25 7.94
N LEU A 291 -6.61 6.31 8.49
CA LEU A 291 -7.13 7.43 7.69
C LEU A 291 -5.99 8.24 7.04
N SER A 292 -4.91 8.49 7.78
CA SER A 292 -3.70 9.15 7.25
C SER A 292 -3.04 8.32 6.15
N GLN A 293 -2.96 7.00 6.30
CA GLN A 293 -2.43 6.10 5.27
C GLN A 293 -3.26 6.15 3.99
N ALA A 294 -4.59 6.14 4.09
CA ALA A 294 -5.47 6.26 2.92
C ALA A 294 -5.22 7.58 2.17
N ILE A 295 -5.11 8.71 2.90
CA ILE A 295 -4.75 10.01 2.31
C ILE A 295 -3.37 9.95 1.64
N ALA A 296 -2.37 9.40 2.32
CA ALA A 296 -1.00 9.30 1.81
C ALA A 296 -0.94 8.44 0.53
N ARG A 297 -1.64 7.30 0.50
CA ARG A 297 -1.79 6.46 -0.70
C ARG A 297 -2.35 7.26 -1.87
N GLY A 298 -3.41 8.04 -1.62
CA GLY A 298 -4.00 8.93 -2.63
C GLY A 298 -3.03 9.96 -3.21
N VAL A 299 -2.29 10.65 -2.34
CA VAL A 299 -1.24 11.61 -2.77
C VAL A 299 -0.17 10.92 -3.61
N GLY A 300 0.25 9.73 -3.18
CA GLY A 300 1.21 8.88 -3.90
C GLY A 300 0.76 8.51 -5.31
N LYS A 301 -0.53 8.19 -5.51
CA LYS A 301 -1.09 7.88 -6.84
C LYS A 301 -0.99 9.04 -7.84
N ALA A 302 -0.99 10.27 -7.35
CA ALA A 302 -0.78 11.47 -8.17
C ALA A 302 0.71 11.76 -8.45
N GLY A 303 1.63 10.87 -8.04
CA GLY A 303 3.07 11.02 -8.27
C GLY A 303 3.76 12.02 -7.33
N ILE A 304 3.17 12.31 -6.17
CA ILE A 304 3.75 13.17 -5.14
C ILE A 304 4.22 12.32 -3.96
N ALA A 305 5.43 12.57 -3.48
CA ALA A 305 5.95 11.88 -2.31
C ALA A 305 5.17 12.26 -1.03
N THR A 306 5.06 11.32 -0.10
CA THR A 306 4.38 11.54 1.19
C THR A 306 5.31 11.24 2.34
N GLN A 307 5.13 11.97 3.44
CA GLN A 307 5.76 11.66 4.71
C GLN A 307 4.67 11.53 5.77
N LEU A 308 4.48 10.33 6.32
CA LEU A 308 3.63 10.14 7.50
C LEU A 308 4.39 10.63 8.75
N VAL A 309 3.71 11.43 9.58
CA VAL A 309 4.32 12.09 10.76
C VAL A 309 3.48 11.82 12.00
N ASP A 310 4.03 11.13 13.00
CA ASP A 310 3.35 10.97 14.30
C ASP A 310 3.54 12.23 15.14
N LEU A 311 2.50 13.04 15.25
CA LEU A 311 2.52 14.29 16.00
C LEU A 311 2.79 14.08 17.51
N ARG A 312 2.66 12.85 18.01
CA ARG A 312 2.98 12.52 19.42
C ARG A 312 4.41 12.04 19.61
N ALA A 313 5.01 11.38 18.62
CA ALA A 313 6.31 10.72 18.77
C ALA A 313 7.47 11.46 18.07
N THR A 314 7.19 12.27 17.06
CA THR A 314 8.21 13.02 16.31
C THR A 314 8.80 14.15 17.16
N ASP A 315 10.12 14.32 17.10
CA ASP A 315 10.80 15.39 17.83
C ASP A 315 10.51 16.76 17.21
N ALA A 316 10.58 17.83 18.02
CA ALA A 316 10.17 19.16 17.59
C ALA A 316 11.04 19.72 16.44
N GLN A 317 12.34 19.39 16.38
CA GLN A 317 13.21 19.88 15.32
C GLN A 317 12.91 19.18 14.00
N GLU A 318 12.72 17.86 14.05
CA GLU A 318 12.27 17.05 12.92
C GLU A 318 10.89 17.48 12.43
N LEU A 319 9.92 17.65 13.34
CA LEU A 319 8.57 18.08 13.01
C LEU A 319 8.58 19.44 12.29
N SER A 320 9.37 20.39 12.80
CA SER A 320 9.52 21.71 12.19
C SER A 320 10.08 21.63 10.76
N ALA A 321 11.11 20.80 10.54
CA ALA A 321 11.68 20.59 9.21
C ALA A 321 10.68 19.92 8.25
N LEU A 322 10.01 18.85 8.70
CA LEU A 322 9.02 18.11 7.90
C LEU A 322 7.80 18.97 7.53
N VAL A 323 7.35 19.84 8.43
CA VAL A 323 6.22 20.74 8.16
C VAL A 323 6.65 21.91 7.29
N GLY A 324 7.80 22.53 7.59
CA GLY A 324 8.28 23.73 6.90
C GLY A 324 8.68 23.49 5.44
N GLU A 325 9.23 22.32 5.13
CA GLU A 325 9.65 22.00 3.76
C GLU A 325 8.54 21.39 2.90
N ALA A 326 7.44 20.94 3.50
CA ALA A 326 6.35 20.30 2.76
C ALA A 326 5.62 21.29 1.85
N ALA A 327 5.15 20.80 0.70
CA ALA A 327 4.27 21.59 -0.17
C ALA A 327 2.83 21.61 0.33
N ALA A 328 2.43 20.56 1.03
CA ALA A 328 1.16 20.48 1.73
C ALA A 328 1.30 19.75 3.08
N VAL A 329 0.44 20.12 4.03
CA VAL A 329 0.38 19.52 5.37
C VAL A 329 -1.05 19.08 5.64
N VAL A 330 -1.25 17.79 5.89
CA VAL A 330 -2.55 17.23 6.25
C VAL A 330 -2.48 16.77 7.70
N VAL A 331 -3.45 17.11 8.55
CA VAL A 331 -3.45 16.69 9.97
C VAL A 331 -4.81 16.18 10.41
N PRO A 332 -4.88 15.33 11.44
CA PRO A 332 -6.14 14.97 12.07
C PRO A 332 -6.66 16.12 12.95
N THR A 333 -7.92 16.03 13.38
CA THR A 333 -8.33 16.65 14.64
C THR A 333 -7.53 16.07 15.80
N TRP A 334 -7.28 16.88 16.83
CA TRP A 334 -6.52 16.48 18.00
C TRP A 334 -7.41 16.49 19.26
N PRO A 335 -7.05 15.78 20.34
CA PRO A 335 -7.85 15.74 21.55
C PRO A 335 -8.10 17.14 22.11
N GLY A 336 -9.33 17.40 22.59
CA GLY A 336 -9.68 18.65 23.29
C GLY A 336 -8.83 18.92 24.53
N GLN A 337 -8.25 17.87 25.11
CA GLN A 337 -7.25 17.94 26.18
C GLN A 337 -6.02 17.11 25.80
N ALA A 338 -5.21 17.61 24.86
CA ALA A 338 -3.94 16.95 24.55
C ALA A 338 -2.93 17.04 25.70
N ASP A 339 -2.13 16.00 25.85
CA ASP A 339 -1.00 15.93 26.79
C ASP A 339 0.11 16.94 26.45
N GLY A 340 1.06 17.15 27.36
CA GLY A 340 2.08 18.19 27.23
C GLY A 340 2.95 18.06 25.98
N ASP A 341 3.32 16.84 25.61
CA ASP A 341 4.16 16.56 24.44
C ASP A 341 3.39 16.85 23.14
N LEU A 342 2.15 16.35 23.04
CA LEU A 342 1.30 16.61 21.89
C LEU A 342 0.94 18.09 21.76
N GLN A 343 0.66 18.80 22.86
CA GLN A 343 0.42 20.25 22.84
C GLN A 343 1.64 21.02 22.32
N ALA A 344 2.84 20.66 22.78
CA ALA A 344 4.08 21.26 22.29
C ALA A 344 4.27 21.02 20.79
N ASN A 345 4.03 19.79 20.32
CA ASN A 345 4.15 19.45 18.91
C ASN A 345 3.08 20.11 18.03
N ILE A 346 1.84 20.27 18.50
CA ILE A 346 0.81 21.08 17.80
C ILE A 346 1.32 22.53 17.65
N GLY A 347 1.90 23.11 18.70
CA GLY A 347 2.50 24.44 18.65
C GLY A 347 3.64 24.54 17.63
N THR A 348 4.56 23.56 17.64
CA THR A 348 5.67 23.45 16.68
C THR A 348 5.17 23.35 15.24
N LEU A 349 4.18 22.48 14.99
CA LEU A 349 3.56 22.32 13.67
C LEU A 349 2.96 23.64 13.19
N LEU A 350 2.16 24.31 14.02
CA LEU A 350 1.52 25.56 13.64
C LEU A 350 2.56 26.68 13.36
N ALA A 351 3.65 26.71 14.13
CA ALA A 351 4.73 27.68 13.94
C ALA A 351 5.58 27.42 12.70
N ALA A 352 5.69 26.16 12.26
CA ALA A 352 6.45 25.76 11.08
C ALA A 352 5.70 25.95 9.75
N LEU A 353 4.38 26.17 9.79
CA LEU A 353 3.59 26.38 8.58
C LEU A 353 3.97 27.68 7.86
N ASN A 354 4.08 27.60 6.53
CA ASN A 354 4.39 28.72 5.67
C ASN A 354 3.14 29.29 4.96
N PRO A 355 3.10 30.60 4.68
CA PRO A 355 2.07 31.18 3.82
C PRO A 355 2.06 30.49 2.45
N LYS A 356 0.87 30.24 1.90
CA LYS A 356 0.63 29.53 0.61
C LYS A 356 0.87 28.01 0.62
N GLN A 357 1.31 27.39 1.70
CA GLN A 357 1.23 25.93 1.82
C GLN A 357 -0.23 25.49 1.71
N TRP A 358 -0.44 24.32 1.11
CA TRP A 358 -1.75 23.69 1.11
C TRP A 358 -1.96 22.97 2.45
N VAL A 359 -3.15 23.06 3.01
CA VAL A 359 -3.51 22.37 4.24
C VAL A 359 -4.75 21.52 4.05
N GLY A 360 -4.71 20.30 4.58
CA GLY A 360 -5.85 19.38 4.63
C GLY A 360 -6.13 18.99 6.07
N ILE A 361 -7.39 18.63 6.34
CA ILE A 361 -7.79 18.17 7.66
C ILE A 361 -8.83 17.05 7.58
N TYR A 362 -8.71 16.09 8.49
CA TYR A 362 -9.65 15.00 8.66
C TYR A 362 -10.00 14.79 10.14
N ASP A 363 -11.18 14.26 10.43
CA ASP A 363 -11.54 13.86 11.79
C ASP A 363 -10.76 12.59 12.19
N ALA A 364 -10.12 12.62 13.36
CA ALA A 364 -9.50 11.45 13.98
C ALA A 364 -10.54 10.40 14.41
N TYR A 365 -11.74 10.84 14.76
CA TYR A 365 -12.76 10.06 15.45
C TYR A 365 -12.22 9.48 16.79
N GLY A 366 -11.53 10.33 17.56
CA GLY A 366 -10.99 10.02 18.89
C GLY A 366 -11.97 10.26 20.05
N GLY A 367 -13.16 10.79 19.75
CA GLY A 367 -14.28 10.97 20.67
C GLY A 367 -14.42 12.41 21.18
N ASN A 368 -13.48 12.88 21.99
CA ASN A 368 -13.48 14.25 22.54
C ASN A 368 -12.45 15.14 21.83
N ASP A 369 -12.58 15.22 20.52
CA ASP A 369 -11.62 15.93 19.67
C ASP A 369 -12.01 17.41 19.57
N GLU A 370 -11.02 18.26 19.32
CA GLU A 370 -11.28 19.65 18.91
C GLU A 370 -12.15 19.66 17.65
N PRO A 371 -13.18 20.53 17.56
CA PRO A 371 -14.02 20.59 16.38
C PRO A 371 -13.20 20.83 15.11
N ILE A 372 -13.47 20.06 14.05
CA ILE A 372 -12.70 20.11 12.80
C ILE A 372 -12.58 21.52 12.22
N ASP A 373 -13.64 22.32 12.33
CA ASP A 373 -13.63 23.70 11.81
C ASP A 373 -12.75 24.64 12.65
N THR A 374 -12.61 24.38 13.95
CA THR A 374 -11.66 25.09 14.82
C THR A 374 -10.23 24.79 14.40
N VAL A 375 -9.90 23.51 14.20
CA VAL A 375 -8.57 23.09 13.78
C VAL A 375 -8.25 23.61 12.37
N ALA A 376 -9.20 23.52 11.43
CA ALA A 376 -9.08 24.06 10.08
C ALA A 376 -8.85 25.58 10.06
N SER A 377 -9.46 26.31 11.00
CA SER A 377 -9.23 27.76 11.17
C SER A 377 -7.83 28.04 11.68
N ARG A 378 -7.35 27.29 12.67
CA ARG A 378 -5.97 27.42 13.20
C ARG A 378 -4.92 27.16 12.11
N LEU A 379 -5.09 26.08 11.33
CA LEU A 379 -4.19 25.74 10.22
C LEU A 379 -4.15 26.78 9.11
N ARG A 380 -5.23 27.56 8.92
CA ARG A 380 -5.33 28.60 7.88
C ARG A 380 -5.05 30.02 8.40
N SER A 381 -4.57 30.15 9.63
CA SER A 381 -4.35 31.45 10.29
C SER A 381 -3.37 32.37 9.56
N LEU A 382 -2.49 31.83 8.70
CA LEU A 382 -1.52 32.59 7.90
C LEU A 382 -1.91 32.70 6.40
N GLY A 383 -3.14 32.33 6.04
CA GLY A 383 -3.63 32.36 4.66
C GLY A 383 -3.22 31.15 3.81
N GLN A 384 -3.02 29.99 4.45
CA GLN A 384 -2.80 28.71 3.79
C GLN A 384 -3.97 28.35 2.85
N GLN A 385 -3.67 27.62 1.78
CA GLN A 385 -4.66 27.20 0.79
C GLN A 385 -5.36 25.92 1.26
N GLU A 386 -6.68 25.81 1.06
CA GLU A 386 -7.40 24.59 1.39
C GLU A 386 -7.14 23.51 0.33
N GLY A 387 -6.52 22.40 0.72
CA GLY A 387 -6.21 21.27 -0.17
C GLY A 387 -7.45 20.48 -0.59
N PHE A 388 -8.34 20.24 0.36
CA PHE A 388 -9.65 19.63 0.18
C PHE A 388 -10.58 20.04 1.32
N ALA A 389 -11.89 19.90 1.11
CA ALA A 389 -12.87 20.17 2.15
C ALA A 389 -12.64 19.27 3.38
N PRO A 390 -12.81 19.77 4.62
CA PRO A 390 -12.58 18.98 5.83
C PRO A 390 -13.28 17.62 5.80
N LEU A 391 -12.50 16.55 5.93
CA LEU A 391 -12.99 15.18 5.86
C LEU A 391 -13.64 14.78 7.19
N ARG A 392 -14.96 14.93 7.23
CA ARG A 392 -15.75 14.62 8.42
C ARG A 392 -16.07 13.14 8.52
N ILE A 393 -15.78 12.57 9.68
CA ILE A 393 -15.98 11.16 10.01
C ILE A 393 -16.91 11.12 11.23
N HIS A 394 -18.15 10.66 11.03
CA HIS A 394 -19.20 10.73 12.05
C HIS A 394 -19.48 9.39 12.74
N HIS A 395 -18.88 8.32 12.24
CA HIS A 395 -19.03 6.95 12.72
C HIS A 395 -17.67 6.27 12.74
N VAL A 396 -17.61 5.07 13.31
CA VAL A 396 -16.41 4.21 13.18
C VAL A 396 -16.12 4.07 11.68
N PRO A 397 -14.90 4.40 11.20
CA PRO A 397 -14.63 4.46 9.77
C PRO A 397 -14.95 3.16 9.03
N GLU A 398 -15.64 3.29 7.91
CA GLU A 398 -16.00 2.20 7.03
C GLU A 398 -15.18 2.23 5.73
N PRO A 399 -15.20 1.17 4.88
CA PRO A 399 -14.48 1.15 3.60
C PRO A 399 -14.70 2.40 2.72
N GLY A 400 -15.91 2.98 2.76
CA GLY A 400 -16.23 4.22 2.05
C GLY A 400 -15.47 5.44 2.55
N ASP A 401 -15.18 5.53 3.85
CA ASP A 401 -14.41 6.64 4.43
C ASP A 401 -12.94 6.58 4.02
N TYR A 402 -12.35 5.39 4.01
CA TYR A 402 -10.99 5.21 3.52
C TYR A 402 -10.87 5.56 2.03
N GLN A 403 -11.86 5.17 1.22
CA GLN A 403 -11.90 5.57 -0.19
C GLN A 403 -12.01 7.10 -0.34
N ARG A 404 -12.84 7.77 0.46
CA ARG A 404 -12.94 9.24 0.48
C ARG A 404 -11.61 9.90 0.84
N CYS A 405 -10.91 9.37 1.84
CA CYS A 405 -9.58 9.83 2.25
C CYS A 405 -8.56 9.70 1.11
N GLU A 406 -8.55 8.57 0.41
CA GLU A 406 -7.67 8.34 -0.74
C GLU A 406 -8.00 9.26 -1.92
N GLU A 407 -9.28 9.45 -2.25
CA GLU A 407 -9.71 10.37 -3.29
C GLU A 407 -9.31 11.82 -2.96
N ALA A 408 -9.43 12.24 -1.70
CA ALA A 408 -8.99 13.56 -1.25
C ALA A 408 -7.47 13.74 -1.34
N GLY A 409 -6.69 12.72 -0.98
CA GLY A 409 -5.24 12.71 -1.17
C GLY A 409 -4.85 12.83 -2.64
N THR A 410 -5.53 12.09 -3.52
CA THR A 410 -5.34 12.15 -4.98
C THR A 410 -5.63 13.55 -5.51
N ASP A 411 -6.74 14.14 -5.08
CA ASP A 411 -7.14 15.49 -5.46
C ASP A 411 -6.13 16.56 -5.03
N LEU A 412 -5.52 16.41 -3.86
CA LEU A 412 -4.44 17.27 -3.37
C LEU A 412 -3.17 17.09 -4.21
N GLY A 413 -2.76 15.85 -4.46
CA GLY A 413 -1.58 15.56 -5.28
C GLY A 413 -1.71 16.12 -6.69
N GLN A 414 -2.87 15.99 -7.33
CA GLN A 414 -3.16 16.60 -8.65
C GLN A 414 -3.07 18.13 -8.63
N GLN A 415 -3.45 18.78 -7.53
CA GLN A 415 -3.31 20.23 -7.40
C GLN A 415 -1.84 20.65 -7.35
N LEU A 416 -1.01 19.89 -6.64
CA LEU A 416 0.42 20.14 -6.51
C LEU A 416 1.18 19.90 -7.83
N THR A 417 0.77 18.89 -8.62
CA THR A 417 1.41 18.59 -9.92
C THR A 417 0.90 19.44 -11.07
N LYS A 418 -0.23 20.13 -10.93
CA LYS A 418 -0.92 20.86 -12.01
C LYS A 418 0.01 21.77 -12.82
N ALA A 419 0.85 22.57 -12.17
CA ALA A 419 1.75 23.49 -12.87
C ALA A 419 2.82 22.75 -13.68
N LYS A 420 3.41 21.69 -13.10
CA LYS A 420 4.39 20.82 -13.77
C LYS A 420 3.76 20.10 -14.96
N ALA A 421 2.55 19.56 -14.80
CA ALA A 421 1.79 18.92 -15.88
C ALA A 421 1.52 19.89 -17.04
N ILE A 422 1.02 21.10 -16.75
CA ILE A 422 0.79 22.13 -17.78
C ILE A 422 2.10 22.53 -18.50
N ALA A 423 3.20 22.65 -17.77
CA ALA A 423 4.50 22.96 -18.36
C ALA A 423 5.01 21.83 -19.27
N ALA A 424 4.90 20.57 -18.83
CA ALA A 424 5.27 19.40 -19.63
C ALA A 424 4.42 19.30 -20.92
N MET A 425 3.10 19.53 -20.82
CA MET A 425 2.21 19.57 -21.99
C MET A 425 2.63 20.64 -23.00
N LYS A 426 3.06 21.82 -22.54
CA LYS A 426 3.53 22.92 -23.41
C LYS A 426 4.93 22.70 -23.99
N ALA A 427 5.73 21.84 -23.39
CA ALA A 427 7.08 21.53 -23.84
C ALA A 427 7.11 20.52 -25.00
N LEU A 428 6.00 19.84 -25.29
CA LEU A 428 5.90 18.95 -26.44
C LEU A 428 6.10 19.74 -27.74
N ASP A 429 6.86 19.17 -28.67
CA ASP A 429 6.93 19.69 -30.03
C ASP A 429 5.51 19.79 -30.62
N GLY A 430 5.17 20.95 -31.18
CA GLY A 430 3.82 21.24 -31.64
C GLY A 430 3.36 20.38 -32.81
N ASP A 431 4.26 19.87 -33.65
CA ASP A 431 3.92 18.97 -34.74
C ASP A 431 3.81 17.52 -34.26
N LEU A 432 4.66 17.12 -33.29
CA LEU A 432 4.50 15.84 -32.60
C LEU A 432 3.14 15.75 -31.88
N ASP A 433 2.75 16.80 -31.15
CA ASP A 433 1.48 16.83 -30.41
C ASP A 433 0.27 16.73 -31.34
N LYS A 434 0.29 17.45 -32.47
CA LYS A 434 -0.74 17.35 -33.51
C LYS A 434 -0.78 15.96 -34.15
N ALA A 435 0.37 15.34 -34.38
CA ALA A 435 0.45 13.99 -34.95
C ALA A 435 -0.15 12.97 -33.99
N LEU A 436 0.17 13.04 -32.69
CA LEU A 436 -0.45 12.22 -31.65
C LEU A 436 -1.97 12.45 -31.56
N GLY A 437 -2.43 13.68 -31.76
CA GLY A 437 -3.85 14.01 -31.84
C GLY A 437 -4.61 13.31 -32.98
N ARG A 438 -3.91 12.78 -34.00
CA ARG A 438 -4.54 12.02 -35.10
C ARG A 438 -4.89 10.57 -34.72
N LEU A 439 -4.41 10.08 -33.58
CA LEU A 439 -4.88 8.82 -33.03
C LEU A 439 -6.35 8.96 -32.62
N SER A 440 -7.21 8.20 -33.29
CA SER A 440 -8.64 8.13 -33.02
C SER A 440 -8.98 6.80 -32.36
N GLY A 441 -10.02 6.82 -31.53
CA GLY A 441 -10.56 5.66 -30.85
C GLY A 441 -12.03 5.88 -30.56
N GLY A 442 -12.77 4.80 -30.27
CA GLY A 442 -14.14 4.94 -29.81
C GLY A 442 -14.22 5.70 -28.48
N LEU A 443 -15.41 6.20 -28.15
CA LEU A 443 -15.73 6.75 -26.85
C LEU A 443 -16.43 5.68 -26.01
N TYR A 444 -15.87 5.45 -24.83
CA TYR A 444 -16.32 4.43 -23.91
C TYR A 444 -16.43 5.00 -22.49
N VAL A 445 -17.17 4.31 -21.63
CA VAL A 445 -17.13 4.50 -20.19
C VAL A 445 -16.83 3.16 -19.53
N VAL A 446 -15.70 3.08 -18.84
CA VAL A 446 -15.37 1.96 -17.97
C VAL A 446 -16.10 2.16 -16.66
N THR A 447 -16.84 1.15 -16.21
CA THR A 447 -17.50 1.13 -14.91
C THR A 447 -17.04 -0.10 -14.14
N ALA A 448 -16.84 0.05 -12.83
CA ALA A 448 -16.43 -1.05 -11.97
C ALA A 448 -17.17 -0.98 -10.63
N ARG A 449 -17.44 -2.13 -10.02
CA ARG A 449 -18.00 -2.26 -8.67
C ARG A 449 -17.40 -3.46 -7.97
N GLN A 450 -17.05 -3.28 -6.70
CA GLN A 450 -16.56 -4.31 -5.81
C GLN A 450 -17.31 -4.27 -4.48
N GLY A 451 -17.63 -5.45 -3.93
CA GLY A 451 -18.43 -5.59 -2.71
C GLY A 451 -19.95 -5.53 -2.94
N GLU A 452 -20.71 -5.70 -1.85
CA GLU A 452 -22.17 -5.70 -1.86
C GLU A 452 -22.73 -4.78 -0.75
N GLY A 453 -23.99 -4.35 -0.93
CA GLY A 453 -24.70 -3.53 0.05
C GLY A 453 -24.08 -2.14 0.26
N GLU A 454 -24.14 -1.64 1.49
CA GLU A 454 -23.68 -0.29 1.87
C GLU A 454 -22.14 -0.14 1.81
N THR A 455 -21.40 -1.26 1.78
CA THR A 455 -19.94 -1.28 1.66
C THR A 455 -19.43 -1.33 0.21
N ALA A 456 -20.34 -1.38 -0.77
CA ALA A 456 -19.97 -1.51 -2.17
C ALA A 456 -19.26 -0.26 -2.70
N ARG A 457 -18.06 -0.45 -3.26
CA ARG A 457 -17.28 0.60 -3.90
C ARG A 457 -17.56 0.59 -5.39
N SER A 458 -17.74 1.75 -6.00
CA SER A 458 -17.95 1.85 -7.44
C SER A 458 -17.20 3.01 -8.06
N GLY A 459 -16.83 2.84 -9.33
CA GLY A 459 -16.04 3.81 -10.07
C GLY A 459 -16.46 3.87 -11.53
N ALA A 460 -16.22 5.02 -12.15
CA ALA A 460 -16.44 5.23 -13.57
C ALA A 460 -15.35 6.14 -14.15
N MET A 461 -14.92 5.86 -15.39
CA MET A 461 -14.07 6.76 -16.16
C MET A 461 -14.45 6.75 -17.63
N VAL A 462 -14.33 7.90 -18.28
CA VAL A 462 -14.33 7.98 -19.74
C VAL A 462 -13.04 7.38 -20.27
N ALA A 463 -13.12 6.55 -21.31
CA ALA A 463 -11.99 5.92 -21.95
C ALA A 463 -12.07 6.04 -23.47
N SER A 464 -10.91 6.15 -24.13
CA SER A 464 -10.77 6.17 -25.59
C SER A 464 -9.51 5.47 -26.06
N TRP A 465 -8.65 5.04 -25.14
CA TRP A 465 -7.48 4.23 -25.42
C TRP A 465 -7.85 2.78 -25.15
N VAL A 466 -8.69 2.26 -26.04
CA VAL A 466 -9.23 0.90 -26.00
C VAL A 466 -9.00 0.25 -27.36
N SER A 467 -8.47 -0.96 -27.35
CA SER A 467 -8.27 -1.76 -28.57
C SER A 467 -8.58 -3.22 -28.28
N GLN A 468 -9.14 -3.93 -29.26
CA GLN A 468 -9.12 -5.39 -29.23
C GLN A 468 -7.66 -5.85 -29.30
N ALA A 469 -7.31 -6.84 -28.49
CA ALA A 469 -5.93 -7.33 -28.33
C ALA A 469 -5.80 -8.84 -28.60
N SER A 470 -6.90 -9.58 -28.62
CA SER A 470 -6.89 -11.03 -28.87
C SER A 470 -8.24 -11.55 -29.38
N PHE A 471 -8.19 -12.73 -30.03
CA PHE A 471 -9.36 -13.46 -30.50
C PHE A 471 -9.66 -14.72 -29.68
N ASP A 472 -8.64 -15.39 -29.14
CA ASP A 472 -8.79 -16.63 -28.37
C ASP A 472 -7.85 -16.66 -27.15
N PRO A 473 -8.40 -16.53 -25.91
CA PRO A 473 -9.74 -16.01 -25.62
C PRO A 473 -9.91 -14.56 -26.13
N PRO A 474 -11.14 -14.09 -26.38
CA PRO A 474 -11.37 -12.71 -26.82
C PRO A 474 -10.95 -11.74 -25.72
N GLY A 475 -10.21 -10.70 -26.09
CA GLY A 475 -9.66 -9.76 -25.12
C GLY A 475 -9.38 -8.38 -25.70
N LEU A 476 -9.28 -7.42 -24.80
CA LEU A 476 -9.07 -6.01 -25.10
C LEU A 476 -8.04 -5.39 -24.17
N THR A 477 -7.46 -4.28 -24.59
CA THR A 477 -6.69 -3.40 -23.73
C THR A 477 -7.47 -2.13 -23.41
N VAL A 478 -7.28 -1.60 -22.20
CA VAL A 478 -7.72 -0.26 -21.80
C VAL A 478 -6.60 0.43 -21.04
N ALA A 479 -6.30 1.68 -21.40
CA ALA A 479 -5.34 2.48 -20.65
C ALA A 479 -6.05 3.29 -19.56
N VAL A 480 -5.51 3.22 -18.34
CA VAL A 480 -6.07 3.84 -17.13
C VAL A 480 -5.00 4.68 -16.47
N ALA A 481 -5.23 5.99 -16.30
CA ALA A 481 -4.26 6.84 -15.62
C ALA A 481 -4.11 6.44 -14.14
N LYS A 482 -2.88 6.48 -13.64
CA LYS A 482 -2.53 6.00 -12.27
C LYS A 482 -3.24 6.77 -11.15
N ASP A 483 -3.65 8.00 -11.44
CA ASP A 483 -4.31 8.91 -10.50
C ASP A 483 -5.85 8.88 -10.59
N ARG A 484 -6.43 7.90 -11.30
CA ARG A 484 -7.89 7.74 -11.38
C ARG A 484 -8.37 6.82 -10.27
N ALA A 485 -9.40 7.24 -9.53
CA ALA A 485 -10.00 6.44 -8.45
C ALA A 485 -10.45 5.01 -8.89
N ILE A 486 -10.87 4.85 -10.14
CA ILE A 486 -11.26 3.53 -10.68
C ILE A 486 -10.08 2.57 -10.85
N GLU A 487 -8.83 3.05 -10.87
CA GLU A 487 -7.63 2.22 -10.99
C GLU A 487 -7.58 1.13 -9.91
N ALA A 488 -8.00 1.46 -8.68
CA ALA A 488 -8.07 0.53 -7.56
C ALA A 488 -9.09 -0.62 -7.77
N LEU A 489 -10.00 -0.48 -8.74
CA LEU A 489 -11.02 -1.47 -9.09
C LEU A 489 -10.68 -2.27 -10.35
N LEU A 490 -9.48 -2.08 -10.91
CA LEU A 490 -9.02 -2.66 -12.17
C LEU A 490 -7.70 -3.42 -11.99
N GLN A 491 -7.56 -4.12 -10.87
CA GLN A 491 -6.42 -4.99 -10.59
C GLN A 491 -6.58 -6.31 -11.35
N VAL A 492 -5.56 -7.17 -11.35
CA VAL A 492 -5.67 -8.54 -11.94
C VAL A 492 -6.91 -9.25 -11.34
N ASP A 493 -7.53 -10.17 -12.06
CA ASP A 493 -8.82 -10.86 -11.77
C ASP A 493 -10.05 -10.01 -11.39
N ASP A 494 -9.91 -8.69 -11.20
CA ASP A 494 -11.05 -7.81 -11.03
C ASP A 494 -11.88 -7.80 -12.31
N ARG A 495 -13.15 -7.47 -12.15
CA ARG A 495 -14.09 -7.37 -13.26
C ARG A 495 -14.56 -5.94 -13.41
N PHE A 496 -14.78 -5.55 -14.66
CA PHE A 496 -15.33 -4.25 -15.03
C PHE A 496 -16.21 -4.37 -16.26
N VAL A 497 -16.98 -3.33 -16.52
CA VAL A 497 -17.81 -3.23 -17.72
C VAL A 497 -17.30 -2.08 -18.59
N LEU A 498 -17.05 -2.39 -19.87
CA LEU A 498 -16.78 -1.38 -20.89
C LEU A 498 -18.10 -1.02 -21.59
N ASN A 499 -18.59 0.20 -21.36
CA ASN A 499 -19.79 0.73 -22.00
C ASN A 499 -19.41 1.50 -23.26
N ILE A 500 -19.89 1.06 -24.41
CA ILE A 500 -19.61 1.64 -25.72
C ILE A 500 -20.65 2.73 -25.99
N LEU A 501 -20.22 3.97 -26.21
CA LEU A 501 -21.15 5.09 -26.40
C LEU A 501 -21.63 5.19 -27.85
N ARG A 502 -22.86 5.64 -28.05
CA ARG A 502 -23.49 5.86 -29.36
C ARG A 502 -23.19 7.25 -29.94
N GLU A 503 -22.83 7.33 -31.21
CA GLU A 503 -22.43 8.59 -31.87
C GLU A 503 -23.52 9.68 -31.76
N ASP A 504 -24.77 9.32 -31.94
CA ASP A 504 -25.92 10.23 -31.97
C ASP A 504 -26.46 10.65 -30.59
N ASN A 505 -25.96 10.07 -29.48
CA ASN A 505 -26.41 10.42 -28.11
C ASN A 505 -25.34 10.27 -27.00
N HIS A 506 -24.04 10.30 -27.32
CA HIS A 506 -22.98 10.12 -26.31
C HIS A 506 -22.78 11.33 -25.37
N GLN A 507 -23.18 12.55 -25.79
CA GLN A 507 -22.82 13.79 -25.10
C GLN A 507 -23.30 13.88 -23.63
N PRO A 508 -24.51 13.43 -23.26
CA PRO A 508 -24.96 13.48 -21.86
C PRO A 508 -24.07 12.65 -20.93
N LEU A 509 -23.79 11.39 -21.30
CA LEU A 509 -22.91 10.50 -20.52
C LEU A 509 -21.48 11.05 -20.46
N LEU A 510 -20.95 11.53 -21.59
CA LEU A 510 -19.62 12.12 -21.64
C LEU A 510 -19.50 13.33 -20.70
N ARG A 511 -20.44 14.28 -20.78
CA ARG A 511 -20.46 15.46 -19.90
C ARG A 511 -20.64 15.10 -18.44
N HIS A 512 -21.34 14.01 -18.12
CA HIS A 512 -21.51 13.54 -16.76
C HIS A 512 -20.20 13.02 -16.18
N PHE A 513 -19.56 12.06 -16.86
CA PHE A 513 -18.36 11.39 -16.35
C PHE A 513 -17.06 12.18 -16.52
N LEU A 514 -17.05 13.29 -17.29
CA LEU A 514 -15.94 14.24 -17.33
C LEU A 514 -15.96 15.28 -16.19
N LYS A 515 -17.06 15.39 -15.43
CA LYS A 515 -17.10 16.30 -14.27
C LYS A 515 -16.20 15.78 -13.15
N ARG A 516 -15.60 16.68 -12.39
CA ARG A 516 -14.91 16.33 -11.15
C ARG A 516 -15.97 16.04 -10.08
N PHE A 517 -15.93 14.83 -9.53
CA PHE A 517 -16.76 14.43 -8.40
C PHE A 517 -15.96 14.67 -7.12
N PRO A 518 -16.57 15.27 -6.08
CA PRO A 518 -15.92 15.35 -4.78
C PRO A 518 -15.74 13.94 -4.20
N PRO A 519 -14.76 13.74 -3.30
CA PRO A 519 -14.53 12.45 -2.66
C PRO A 519 -15.80 11.84 -2.05
N GLY A 520 -16.08 10.58 -2.38
CA GLY A 520 -17.24 9.80 -1.90
C GLY A 520 -18.58 10.11 -2.56
N ALA A 521 -18.64 10.99 -3.56
CA ALA A 521 -19.88 11.23 -4.29
C ALA A 521 -20.26 10.02 -5.15
N ASP A 522 -21.57 9.74 -5.23
CA ASP A 522 -22.11 8.77 -6.17
C ASP A 522 -21.92 9.26 -7.61
N ARG A 523 -21.00 8.59 -8.33
CA ARG A 523 -20.67 8.90 -9.72
C ARG A 523 -21.78 8.53 -10.69
N PHE A 524 -22.75 7.71 -10.30
CA PHE A 524 -23.87 7.25 -11.13
C PHE A 524 -25.17 8.02 -10.86
N ALA A 525 -25.17 8.94 -9.88
CA ALA A 525 -26.35 9.71 -9.53
C ALA A 525 -26.95 10.42 -10.75
N GLY A 526 -28.21 10.11 -11.06
CA GLY A 526 -28.94 10.67 -12.19
C GLY A 526 -28.63 10.02 -13.55
N VAL A 527 -27.86 8.94 -13.60
CA VAL A 527 -27.61 8.14 -14.80
C VAL A 527 -28.41 6.85 -14.74
N ALA A 528 -29.13 6.53 -15.82
CA ALA A 528 -29.85 5.25 -15.90
C ALA A 528 -28.82 4.09 -15.98
N THR A 529 -28.90 3.14 -15.06
CA THR A 529 -28.06 1.94 -15.04
C THR A 529 -28.90 0.66 -15.15
N LEU A 530 -28.36 -0.33 -15.86
CA LEU A 530 -28.86 -1.69 -15.91
C LEU A 530 -28.03 -2.53 -14.94
N GLU A 531 -28.53 -2.67 -13.73
CA GLU A 531 -27.86 -3.45 -12.69
C GLU A 531 -27.83 -4.94 -13.05
N ARG A 532 -26.69 -5.60 -12.81
CA ARG A 532 -26.47 -7.04 -13.05
C ARG A 532 -26.60 -7.48 -14.52
N ALA A 533 -26.58 -6.55 -15.47
CA ALA A 533 -26.56 -6.90 -16.90
C ALA A 533 -25.22 -7.48 -17.37
N ALA A 534 -24.13 -7.21 -16.64
CA ALA A 534 -22.83 -7.84 -16.80
C ALA A 534 -22.13 -7.93 -15.43
N SER A 535 -21.18 -8.86 -15.30
CA SER A 535 -20.32 -8.93 -14.12
C SER A 535 -19.34 -7.75 -14.08
N GLY A 536 -19.04 -7.27 -12.87
CA GLY A 536 -17.97 -6.29 -12.64
C GLY A 536 -18.41 -4.84 -12.52
N GLY A 537 -19.63 -4.45 -12.90
CA GLY A 537 -20.08 -3.07 -12.70
C GLY A 537 -21.41 -2.72 -13.36
N PRO A 538 -21.90 -1.48 -13.17
CA PRO A 538 -23.14 -1.02 -13.79
C PRO A 538 -23.00 -0.88 -15.31
N VAL A 539 -23.95 -1.44 -16.07
CA VAL A 539 -24.11 -1.12 -17.49
C VAL A 539 -24.90 0.19 -17.62
N LEU A 540 -24.48 1.11 -18.49
CA LEU A 540 -25.17 2.38 -18.69
C LEU A 540 -26.33 2.20 -19.67
N GLY A 541 -27.54 2.65 -19.29
CA GLY A 541 -28.77 2.43 -20.07
C GLY A 541 -28.76 3.07 -21.46
N ASP A 542 -28.04 4.19 -21.62
CA ASP A 542 -27.90 4.90 -22.89
C ASP A 542 -26.67 4.44 -23.72
N ALA A 543 -25.95 3.40 -23.29
CA ALA A 543 -24.85 2.83 -24.06
C ALA A 543 -25.35 2.09 -25.31
N LEU A 544 -24.56 2.14 -26.39
CA LEU A 544 -24.79 1.38 -27.61
C LEU A 544 -24.65 -0.12 -27.38
N ALA A 545 -23.61 -0.48 -26.63
CA ALA A 545 -23.21 -1.85 -26.36
C ALA A 545 -22.42 -1.89 -25.05
N TYR A 546 -22.26 -3.08 -24.49
CA TYR A 546 -21.38 -3.29 -23.33
C TYR A 546 -20.58 -4.57 -23.48
N LEU A 547 -19.44 -4.62 -22.80
CA LEU A 547 -18.61 -5.82 -22.64
C LEU A 547 -18.30 -6.02 -21.14
N GLY A 548 -18.64 -7.18 -20.60
CA GLY A 548 -18.21 -7.62 -19.27
C GLY A 548 -16.81 -8.23 -19.37
N CYS A 549 -15.88 -7.68 -18.61
CA CYS A 549 -14.45 -7.94 -18.74
C CYS A 549 -13.85 -8.43 -17.42
N ARG A 550 -12.86 -9.31 -17.49
CA ARG A 550 -12.00 -9.69 -16.37
C ARG A 550 -10.55 -9.36 -16.67
N VAL A 551 -9.89 -8.62 -15.78
CA VAL A 551 -8.49 -8.26 -15.96
C VAL A 551 -7.60 -9.50 -15.87
N LEU A 552 -6.73 -9.69 -16.85
CA LEU A 552 -5.75 -10.76 -16.85
C LEU A 552 -4.34 -10.26 -16.52
N GLN A 553 -3.97 -9.09 -17.06
CA GLN A 553 -2.61 -8.55 -16.91
C GLN A 553 -2.64 -7.03 -16.91
N ARG A 554 -1.63 -6.43 -16.26
CA ARG A 554 -1.36 -5.00 -16.27
C ARG A 554 0.08 -4.75 -16.70
N MET A 555 0.29 -3.72 -17.50
CA MET A 555 1.60 -3.23 -17.90
C MET A 555 1.76 -1.80 -17.41
N GLU A 556 2.83 -1.53 -16.68
CA GLU A 556 3.15 -0.20 -16.19
C GLU A 556 3.69 0.69 -17.32
N THR A 557 3.19 1.92 -17.39
CA THR A 557 3.78 3.01 -18.18
C THR A 557 4.08 4.19 -17.25
N PRO A 558 4.70 5.30 -17.73
CA PRO A 558 5.04 6.41 -16.85
C PRO A 558 3.86 6.98 -16.04
N ASP A 559 2.70 7.20 -16.68
CA ASP A 559 1.53 7.85 -16.09
C ASP A 559 0.23 7.02 -16.20
N HIS A 560 0.25 5.88 -16.89
CA HIS A 560 -0.90 4.99 -17.05
C HIS A 560 -0.54 3.53 -16.72
N TRP A 561 -1.59 2.74 -16.51
CA TRP A 561 -1.59 1.29 -16.62
C TRP A 561 -2.23 0.90 -17.94
N VAL A 562 -1.60 0.03 -18.70
CA VAL A 562 -2.27 -0.68 -19.81
C VAL A 562 -2.80 -1.99 -19.25
N VAL A 563 -4.13 -2.07 -19.15
CA VAL A 563 -4.86 -3.22 -18.60
C VAL A 563 -5.29 -4.11 -19.75
N TYR A 564 -4.82 -5.36 -19.78
CA TYR A 564 -5.32 -6.39 -20.69
C TYR A 564 -6.38 -7.24 -19.98
N ALA A 565 -7.56 -7.33 -20.59
CA ALA A 565 -8.72 -7.98 -20.03
C ALA A 565 -9.37 -8.95 -21.01
N LEU A 566 -9.83 -10.08 -20.49
CA LEU A 566 -10.65 -11.05 -21.21
C LEU A 566 -12.10 -10.58 -21.25
N VAL A 567 -12.74 -10.71 -22.39
CA VAL A 567 -14.15 -10.41 -22.57
C VAL A 567 -14.96 -11.67 -22.31
N GLU A 568 -15.79 -11.66 -21.28
CA GLU A 568 -16.58 -12.81 -20.83
C GLU A 568 -18.07 -12.67 -21.22
N GLU A 569 -18.57 -11.43 -21.32
CA GLU A 569 -19.98 -11.11 -21.57
C GLU A 569 -20.10 -9.93 -22.54
N GLY A 570 -21.21 -9.83 -23.28
CA GLY A 570 -21.46 -8.65 -24.11
C GLY A 570 -22.82 -8.63 -24.80
N ASN A 571 -23.29 -7.43 -25.14
CA ASN A 571 -24.53 -7.20 -25.86
C ASN A 571 -24.47 -5.89 -26.66
N VAL A 572 -25.25 -5.80 -27.74
CA VAL A 572 -25.44 -4.60 -28.55
C VAL A 572 -26.92 -4.25 -28.56
N ALA A 573 -27.27 -3.04 -28.09
CA ALA A 573 -28.65 -2.58 -27.97
C ALA A 573 -29.28 -2.21 -29.32
N ASP A 574 -28.49 -1.62 -30.23
CA ASP A 574 -28.92 -1.23 -31.58
C ASP A 574 -27.81 -1.52 -32.59
N ALA A 575 -28.00 -2.56 -33.42
CA ALA A 575 -27.02 -2.97 -34.42
C ALA A 575 -26.91 -1.99 -35.62
N SER A 576 -27.83 -1.03 -35.74
CA SER A 576 -27.84 -0.04 -36.82
C SER A 576 -27.15 1.28 -36.46
N ALA A 577 -27.00 1.57 -35.16
CA ALA A 577 -26.32 2.75 -34.66
C ALA A 577 -24.79 2.59 -34.68
N GLN A 578 -24.07 3.72 -34.71
CA GLN A 578 -22.61 3.75 -34.78
C GLN A 578 -21.99 4.10 -33.43
N THR A 579 -20.82 3.53 -33.15
CA THR A 579 -19.99 3.87 -31.99
C THR A 579 -19.50 5.31 -32.11
N ALA A 580 -19.58 6.05 -31.01
CA ALA A 580 -19.06 7.41 -30.93
C ALA A 580 -17.54 7.42 -31.07
N VAL A 581 -16.97 8.36 -31.83
CA VAL A 581 -15.51 8.42 -32.06
C VAL A 581 -14.90 9.68 -31.45
N HIS A 582 -13.81 9.51 -30.70
CA HIS A 582 -13.05 10.62 -30.16
C HIS A 582 -12.03 11.14 -31.20
N HIS A 583 -12.29 12.34 -31.72
CA HIS A 583 -11.35 13.06 -32.59
C HIS A 583 -10.66 14.19 -31.84
N ARG A 584 -9.35 14.04 -31.63
CA ARG A 584 -8.53 15.05 -30.94
C ARG A 584 -7.81 15.96 -31.93
N LYS A 585 -7.49 17.18 -31.50
CA LYS A 585 -6.62 18.10 -32.25
C LYS A 585 -5.14 17.96 -31.86
N VAL A 586 -4.88 17.50 -30.65
CA VAL A 586 -3.57 17.32 -30.03
C VAL A 586 -3.60 16.10 -29.10
N GLY A 587 -2.44 15.51 -28.79
CA GLY A 587 -2.32 14.26 -28.05
C GLY A 587 -2.27 14.44 -26.53
N ASN A 588 -1.89 15.62 -26.04
CA ASN A 588 -1.58 15.87 -24.63
C ASN A 588 -2.79 16.13 -23.71
N HIS A 589 -4.03 16.19 -24.22
CA HIS A 589 -5.23 16.28 -23.38
C HIS A 589 -6.46 15.61 -24.02
N TYR A 590 -7.45 15.41 -23.17
CA TYR A 590 -8.78 14.90 -23.50
C TYR A 590 -9.75 16.01 -23.89
#